data_AF-A0A1I2MIE6-F1
#
_entry.id   AF-A0A1I2MIE6-F1
#
_cell.length_a   1.000
_cell.length_b   1.000
_cell.length_c   1.000
_cell.angle_alpha   90.00
_cell.angle_beta   90.00
_cell.angle_gamma   90.00
#
_symmetry.space_group_name_H-M   'P 1'
#
loop_
_entity.id
_entity.type
_entity.pdbx_description
1 polymer ?
#
loop_
_entity_poly.entity_id
_entity_poly.type
_entity_poly.pdbx_seq_one_letter_code
_entity_poly.pdbx_strand_id
1 'polypeptide(L)'
;MPSISARIPDDEREELEQVAELLGEDRSTTIRKALDEGLTQIRVRIAAERYQSGEISVNQAARVAGVPLAEWLEICRERNLTTQLKPDDLEQDADAALDL
;
A
#
# COMPACT_ATOMS: atom_id res chain seq x y z
N MET A 1 21.14 1.54 12.02
CA MET A 1 20.37 1.71 10.77
C MET A 1 21.00 2.84 9.96
N PRO A 2 21.00 2.78 8.62
CA PRO A 2 21.48 3.90 7.80
C PRO A 2 20.64 5.16 8.07
N SER A 3 21.27 6.33 7.99
CA SER A 3 20.60 7.63 8.14
C SER A 3 20.15 8.17 6.79
N ILE A 4 18.95 8.74 6.74
CA ILE A 4 18.43 9.49 5.59
C ILE A 4 18.32 10.96 5.99
N SER A 5 18.72 11.87 5.11
CA SER A 5 18.56 13.32 5.30
C SER A 5 17.65 13.86 4.20
N ALA A 6 16.56 14.51 4.59
CA ALA A 6 15.63 15.18 3.69
C ALA A 6 15.55 16.66 4.06
N ARG A 7 15.38 17.52 3.05
CA ARG A 7 15.07 18.95 3.26
C ARG A 7 13.55 19.08 3.13
N ILE A 8 12.94 19.57 4.19
CA ILE A 8 11.50 19.84 4.27
C ILE A 8 11.30 21.32 4.60
N PRO A 9 10.23 21.96 4.13
CA PRO A 9 9.86 23.31 4.54
C PRO A 9 9.47 23.37 6.03
N ASP A 10 9.47 24.57 6.60
CA ASP A 10 9.34 24.78 8.05
C ASP A 10 7.97 24.35 8.59
N ASP A 11 6.92 24.45 7.78
CA ASP A 11 5.55 24.02 8.08
C ASP A 11 5.44 22.50 8.21
N GLU A 12 6.04 21.72 7.30
CA GLU A 12 6.11 20.25 7.42
C GLU A 12 6.88 19.81 8.67
N ARG A 13 7.92 20.55 9.06
CA ARG A 13 8.64 20.28 10.32
C ARG A 13 7.73 20.49 11.53
N GLU A 14 6.97 21.58 11.54
CA GLU A 14 6.06 21.91 12.63
C GLU A 14 4.93 20.88 12.74
N GLU A 15 4.38 20.43 11.60
CA GLU A 15 3.40 19.34 11.55
C GLU A 15 3.96 18.04 12.15
N LEU A 16 5.20 17.66 11.82
CA LEU A 16 5.86 16.49 12.41
C LEU A 16 6.02 16.60 13.92
N GLU A 17 6.31 17.79 14.45
CA GLU A 17 6.42 18.05 15.88
C GLU A 17 5.05 17.91 16.57
N GLN A 18 3.99 18.47 15.99
CA GLN A 18 2.62 18.32 16.49
C GLN A 18 2.16 16.85 16.51
N VAL A 19 2.46 16.09 15.46
CA VAL A 19 2.13 14.66 15.40
C VAL A 19 2.93 13.88 16.45
N ALA A 20 4.20 14.21 16.65
CA ALA A 20 5.03 13.57 17.68
C ALA A 20 4.45 13.81 19.10
N GLU A 21 3.99 15.03 19.38
CA GLU A 21 3.29 15.37 20.64
C GLU A 21 1.99 14.58 20.80
N LEU A 22 1.17 14.48 19.75
CA LEU A 22 -0.09 13.73 19.77
C LEU A 22 0.12 12.24 20.04
N LEU A 23 1.19 11.66 19.49
CA LEU A 23 1.54 10.26 19.68
C LEU A 23 2.28 10.00 21.00
N GLY A 24 2.82 11.05 21.63
CA GLY A 24 3.71 10.92 22.79
C GLY A 24 5.04 10.24 22.44
N GLU A 25 5.53 10.44 21.21
CA GLU A 25 6.72 9.78 20.67
C GLU A 25 7.82 10.77 20.33
N ASP A 26 9.06 10.27 20.21
CA ASP A 26 10.14 11.12 19.73
C ASP A 26 10.03 11.36 18.22
N ARG A 27 10.67 12.45 17.75
CA ARG A 27 10.65 12.86 16.35
C ARG A 27 11.14 11.76 15.40
N SER A 28 12.16 10.99 15.76
CA SER A 28 12.72 9.97 14.87
C SER A 28 11.80 8.76 14.73
N THR A 29 11.09 8.41 15.79
CA THR A 29 10.05 7.37 15.75
C THR A 29 8.87 7.83 14.90
N THR A 30 8.40 9.06 15.12
CA THR A 30 7.29 9.67 14.37
C THR A 30 7.58 9.76 12.88
N ILE A 31 8.77 10.26 12.49
CA ILE A 31 9.19 10.34 11.07
C ILE A 31 9.18 8.96 10.42
N ARG A 32 9.65 7.93 11.14
CA ARG A 32 9.72 6.57 10.58
C ARG A 32 8.33 5.99 10.35
N LYS A 33 7.40 6.19 11.30
CA LYS A 33 6.01 5.79 11.13
C LYS A 33 5.35 6.51 9.96
N ALA A 34 5.48 7.83 9.89
CA ALA A 34 4.95 8.62 8.79
C ALA A 34 5.52 8.15 7.43
N LEU A 35 6.81 7.82 7.38
CA LEU A 35 7.44 7.27 6.19
C LEU A 35 6.87 5.89 5.81
N ASP A 36 6.74 4.97 6.77
CA ASP A 36 6.21 3.62 6.53
C ASP A 36 4.75 3.67 6.05
N GLU A 37 3.93 4.52 6.68
CA GLU A 37 2.54 4.76 6.27
C GLU A 37 2.47 5.39 4.88
N GLY A 38 3.28 6.42 4.62
CA GLY A 38 3.35 7.11 3.34
C GLY A 38 3.77 6.17 2.20
N LEU A 39 4.80 5.35 2.40
CA LEU A 39 5.24 4.35 1.43
C LEU A 39 4.15 3.31 1.15
N THR A 40 3.45 2.85 2.18
CA THR A 40 2.31 1.92 2.04
C THR A 40 1.20 2.56 1.20
N GLN A 41 0.80 3.80 1.51
CA GLN A 41 -0.25 4.51 0.76
C GLN A 41 0.14 4.73 -0.71
N ILE A 42 1.41 5.08 -0.98
CA ILE A 42 1.92 5.26 -2.35
C ILE A 42 1.80 3.96 -3.14
N ARG A 43 2.22 2.83 -2.55
CA ARG A 43 2.15 1.51 -3.19
C ARG A 43 0.71 1.10 -3.49
N VAL A 44 -0.20 1.28 -2.54
CA VAL A 44 -1.62 0.98 -2.72
C VAL A 44 -2.23 1.83 -3.85
N ARG A 45 -1.91 3.13 -3.91
CA ARG A 45 -2.38 4.01 -4.98
C ARG A 45 -1.92 3.51 -6.36
N ILE A 46 -0.62 3.22 -6.51
CA ILE A 46 -0.06 2.71 -7.78
C ILE A 46 -0.70 1.37 -8.16
N ALA A 47 -0.87 0.46 -7.20
CA ALA A 47 -1.51 -0.82 -7.44
C ALA A 47 -2.96 -0.64 -7.92
N ALA A 48 -3.71 0.28 -7.31
CA ALA A 48 -5.10 0.54 -7.66
C ALA A 48 -5.23 1.12 -9.08
N GLU A 49 -4.39 2.10 -9.42
CA GLU A 49 -4.38 2.71 -10.76
C GLU A 49 -4.11 1.67 -11.86
N ARG A 50 -3.07 0.84 -11.67
CA ARG A 50 -2.72 -0.21 -12.63
C ARG A 50 -3.71 -1.36 -12.68
N TYR A 51 -4.32 -1.69 -11.55
CA TYR A 51 -5.36 -2.71 -11.50
C TYR A 51 -6.60 -2.22 -12.26
N GLN A 52 -7.05 -0.99 -12.03
CA GLN A 52 -8.22 -0.43 -12.71
C GLN A 52 -8.03 -0.25 -14.22
N SER A 53 -6.81 0.01 -14.68
CA SER A 53 -6.52 0.07 -16.12
C SER A 53 -6.46 -1.30 -16.79
N GLY A 54 -6.49 -2.39 -16.01
CA GLY A 54 -6.28 -3.76 -16.50
C GLY A 54 -4.83 -4.08 -16.85
N GLU A 55 -3.87 -3.24 -16.44
CA GLU A 55 -2.43 -3.47 -16.68
C GLU A 55 -1.91 -4.68 -15.89
N ILE A 56 -2.44 -4.91 -14.69
CA ILE A 56 -1.98 -5.96 -13.77
C ILE A 56 -3.14 -6.79 -13.22
N SER A 57 -2.87 -8.07 -12.94
CA SER A 57 -3.84 -8.98 -12.31
C SER A 57 -4.04 -8.67 -10.82
N VAL A 58 -5.08 -9.24 -10.21
CA VAL A 58 -5.37 -9.08 -8.76
C VAL A 58 -4.18 -9.52 -7.88
N ASN A 59 -3.54 -10.63 -8.24
CA ASN A 59 -2.37 -11.16 -7.56
C ASN A 59 -1.14 -10.24 -7.71
N GLN A 60 -0.96 -9.64 -8.89
CA GLN A 60 0.11 -8.67 -9.12
C GLN A 60 -0.14 -7.36 -8.35
N ALA A 61 -1.38 -6.90 -8.28
CA ALA A 61 -1.74 -5.69 -7.55
C ALA A 61 -1.49 -5.84 -6.04
N ALA A 62 -1.85 -6.97 -5.44
CA ALA A 62 -1.51 -7.28 -4.04
C ALA A 62 0.00 -7.21 -3.79
N ARG A 63 0.81 -7.79 -4.69
CA ARG A 63 2.29 -7.72 -4.60
C ARG A 63 2.82 -6.28 -4.71
N VAL A 64 2.28 -5.47 -5.63
CA VAL A 64 2.68 -4.06 -5.78
C VAL A 64 2.33 -3.27 -4.52
N ALA A 65 1.10 -3.43 -4.02
CA ALA A 65 0.63 -2.83 -2.77
C ALA A 65 1.46 -3.28 -1.56
N GLY A 66 2.02 -4.50 -1.60
CA GLY A 66 2.83 -5.05 -0.52
C GLY A 66 2.02 -5.68 0.59
N VAL A 67 0.82 -6.14 0.26
CA VAL A 67 -0.13 -6.71 1.22
C VAL A 67 -0.52 -8.13 0.77
N PRO A 68 -0.97 -9.00 1.69
CA PRO A 68 -1.58 -10.27 1.33
C PRO A 68 -2.77 -10.09 0.39
N LEU A 69 -3.07 -11.11 -0.42
CA LEU A 69 -4.18 -11.06 -1.37
C LEU A 69 -5.52 -10.73 -0.69
N ALA A 70 -5.79 -11.29 0.49
CA ALA A 70 -7.00 -11.01 1.24
C ALA A 70 -7.15 -9.52 1.60
N GLU A 71 -6.08 -8.90 2.10
CA GLU A 71 -6.05 -7.47 2.43
C GLU A 71 -6.20 -6.60 1.17
N TRP A 72 -5.59 -7.02 0.05
CA TRP A 72 -5.81 -6.34 -1.23
C TRP A 72 -7.28 -6.36 -1.68
N LEU A 73 -7.97 -7.49 -1.51
CA LEU A 73 -9.39 -7.60 -1.85
C LEU A 73 -10.27 -6.72 -0.94
N GLU A 74 -9.90 -6.55 0.33
CA GLU A 74 -10.55 -5.59 1.22
C GLU A 74 -10.34 -4.14 0.76
N ILE A 75 -9.11 -3.78 0.38
CA ILE A 75 -8.81 -2.46 -0.21
C ILE A 75 -9.62 -2.21 -1.48
N CYS A 76 -9.74 -3.21 -2.36
CA CYS A 76 -10.56 -3.12 -3.56
C CYS A 76 -12.02 -2.80 -3.22
N ARG A 77 -12.59 -3.49 -2.23
CA ARG A 77 -13.95 -3.25 -1.75
C ARG A 77 -14.12 -1.85 -1.18
N GLU A 78 -13.21 -1.41 -0.32
CA GLU A 78 -13.28 -0.08 0.32
C GLU A 78 -13.14 1.06 -0.67
N ARG A 79 -12.30 0.88 -1.70
CA ARG A 79 -12.08 1.87 -2.76
C ARG A 79 -13.03 1.72 -3.96
N ASN A 80 -14.01 0.81 -3.88
CA ASN A 80 -14.96 0.52 -4.97
C ASN A 80 -14.24 0.23 -6.31
N LEU A 81 -13.15 -0.52 -6.27
CA LEU A 81 -12.44 -0.94 -7.49
C LEU A 81 -13.27 -2.03 -8.17
N THR A 82 -13.70 -1.80 -9.40
CA THR A 82 -14.38 -2.82 -10.20
C THR A 82 -13.47 -4.01 -10.37
N THR A 83 -14.02 -5.21 -10.10
CA THR A 83 -13.29 -6.45 -10.34
C THR A 83 -12.91 -6.55 -11.82
N GLN A 84 -11.61 -6.76 -12.07
CA GLN A 84 -11.08 -7.11 -13.38
C GLN A 84 -10.96 -8.64 -13.57
N LEU A 85 -11.45 -9.43 -12.61
CA LEU A 85 -11.40 -10.89 -12.68
C LEU A 85 -12.22 -11.40 -13.88
N LYS A 86 -11.57 -12.19 -14.71
CA LYS A 86 -12.18 -12.97 -15.78
C LYS A 86 -12.38 -14.42 -15.32
N PRO A 87 -13.34 -15.15 -15.92
CA PRO A 87 -13.50 -16.58 -15.63
C PRO A 87 -12.21 -17.38 -15.75
N ASP A 88 -11.42 -17.12 -16.79
CA ASP A 88 -10.13 -17.77 -17.04
C ASP A 88 -9.11 -17.56 -15.90
N ASP A 89 -9.17 -16.42 -15.19
CA ASP A 89 -8.28 -16.16 -14.05
C ASP A 89 -8.62 -17.11 -12.89
N LEU A 90 -9.90 -17.42 -12.69
CA LEU A 90 -10.38 -18.33 -11.64
C LEU A 90 -10.08 -19.79 -11.97
N GLU A 91 -10.15 -20.17 -13.25
CA GLU A 91 -9.77 -21.51 -13.70
C GLU A 91 -8.27 -21.76 -13.46
N GLN A 92 -7.41 -20.80 -13.79
CA GLN A 92 -5.97 -20.91 -13.52
C GLN A 92 -5.64 -21.01 -12.03
N ASP A 93 -6.31 -20.20 -11.19
CA ASP A 93 -6.15 -20.26 -9.74
C ASP A 93 -6.60 -21.64 -9.18
N ALA A 94 -7.66 -22.22 -9.73
CA ALA A 94 -8.17 -23.54 -9.34
C ALA A 94 -7.22 -24.67 -9.76
N ASP A 95 -6.69 -24.64 -10.98
CA ASP A 95 -5.71 -25.62 -11.47
C ASP A 95 -4.44 -25.59 -10.62
N ALA A 96 -3.90 -24.40 -10.34
CA ALA A 96 -2.71 -24.24 -9.51
C ALA A 96 -2.88 -24.77 -8.07
N ALA A 97 -4.09 -24.70 -7.53
CA ALA A 97 -4.40 -25.23 -6.20
C ALA A 97 -4.49 -26.76 -6.17
N LEU A 98 -4.85 -27.39 -7.29
CA LEU A 98 -4.95 -28.85 -7.43
C LEU A 98 -3.59 -29.52 -7.67
N ASP A 99 -2.60 -28.76 -8.15
CA ASP A 99 -1.23 -29.22 -8.41
C ASP A 99 -0.31 -29.24 -7.16
N LEU A 100 -0.82 -28.82 -5.99
CA LEU A 100 -0.13 -28.85 -4.68
C LEU A 100 -0.46 -30.10 -3.87
#